data_AF-A0A258I955-F1
#
_entry.id   AF-A0A258I955-F1
#
_cell.length_a   1.000
_cell.length_b   1.000
_cell.length_c   1.000
_cell.angle_alpha   90.00
_cell.angle_beta   90.00
_cell.angle_gamma   90.00
#
_symmetry.space_group_name_H-M   'P 1'
#
loop_
_entity.id
_entity.type
_entity.pdbx_description
1 polymer ?
#
loop_
_entity_poly.entity_id
_entity_poly.type
_entity_poly.pdbx_seq_one_letter_code
_entity_poly.pdbx_strand_id
1 'polypeptide(L)'
;MDWDGCIAIGNEVLPLARLLISQHAERVAIVSNNSTHLPADFEETLAEHGLVIPQDRIFLAGAETIRAIAEEDARVLLLSAPRMMDYARELGITLVRQDIDLVVLMRDATFSYAKLDLAANAIRSGARLIVANTDMTHPGPEGRIVPETGALLAALQACAGEDQPDHRLIGKPGPFLFERACAVLGLAPAEAVMIGDNPATDGKGAENAGMRSILIGGSSPLGLEDLIAWPDG
;
A
#
# COMPACT_ATOMS: atom_id res chain seq x y z
N MET A 1 2.15 -6.32 -10.00
CA MET A 1 3.40 -6.77 -9.35
C MET A 1 3.57 -6.02 -8.04
N ASP A 2 4.00 -6.69 -6.98
CA ASP A 2 4.36 -6.02 -5.73
C ASP A 2 5.67 -5.26 -5.85
N TRP A 3 5.86 -4.23 -5.03
CA TRP A 3 7.11 -3.48 -4.98
C TRP A 3 8.15 -4.14 -4.08
N ASP A 4 7.93 -4.15 -2.78
CA ASP A 4 8.89 -4.62 -1.79
C ASP A 4 9.03 -6.14 -1.87
N GLY A 5 10.26 -6.66 -1.88
CA GLY A 5 10.52 -8.10 -1.97
C GLY A 5 10.26 -8.74 -3.34
N CYS A 6 9.56 -8.05 -4.25
CA CYS A 6 9.27 -8.49 -5.61
C CYS A 6 9.98 -7.65 -6.68
N ILE A 7 9.74 -6.35 -6.75
CA ILE A 7 10.41 -5.46 -7.72
C ILE A 7 11.73 -4.92 -7.14
N ALA A 8 11.73 -4.55 -5.86
CA ALA A 8 12.83 -3.87 -5.21
C ALA A 8 13.05 -4.34 -3.77
N ILE A 9 14.27 -4.15 -3.28
CA ILE A 9 14.61 -4.29 -1.86
C ILE A 9 15.24 -2.98 -1.42
N GLY A 10 14.62 -2.27 -0.45
CA GLY A 10 15.14 -0.99 0.02
C GLY A 10 15.25 0.07 -1.09
N ASN A 11 14.31 0.06 -2.04
CA ASN A 11 14.28 0.89 -3.26
C ASN A 11 15.39 0.60 -4.30
N GLU A 12 16.16 -0.47 -4.14
CA GLU A 12 17.05 -0.97 -5.18
C GLU A 12 16.29 -1.97 -6.06
N VAL A 13 16.08 -1.66 -7.35
CA VAL A 13 15.34 -2.52 -8.27
C VAL A 13 16.14 -3.79 -8.56
N LEU A 14 15.53 -4.94 -8.36
CA LEU A 14 16.16 -6.23 -8.58
C LEU A 14 16.47 -6.43 -10.07
N PRO A 15 17.68 -6.91 -10.44
CA PRO A 15 18.05 -7.10 -11.84
C PRO A 15 17.07 -7.94 -12.65
N LEU A 16 16.51 -9.00 -12.06
CA LEU A 16 15.52 -9.85 -12.72
C LEU A 16 14.15 -9.18 -12.84
N ALA A 17 13.74 -8.38 -11.86
CA ALA A 17 12.51 -7.60 -11.94
C ALA A 17 12.62 -6.57 -13.06
N ARG A 18 13.77 -5.90 -13.17
CA ARG A 18 14.08 -5.00 -14.28
C ARG A 18 13.97 -5.71 -15.63
N LEU A 19 14.55 -6.91 -15.75
CA LEU A 19 14.46 -7.68 -17.00
C LEU A 19 13.01 -7.99 -17.36
N LEU A 20 12.23 -8.55 -16.42
CA LEU A 20 10.83 -8.87 -16.62
C LEU A 20 9.99 -7.65 -17.00
N ILE A 21 10.13 -6.53 -16.27
CA ILE A 21 9.41 -5.29 -16.55
C ILE A 21 9.81 -4.74 -17.93
N SER A 22 11.09 -4.72 -18.28
CA SER A 22 11.53 -4.20 -19.59
C SER A 22 10.96 -4.98 -20.78
N GLN A 23 10.68 -6.27 -20.61
CA GLN A 23 10.07 -7.11 -21.65
C GLN A 23 8.55 -6.94 -21.74
N HIS A 24 7.90 -6.54 -20.64
CA HIS A 24 6.44 -6.50 -20.54
C HIS A 24 5.89 -5.17 -20.02
N ALA A 25 6.62 -4.07 -20.20
CA ALA A 25 6.34 -2.79 -19.56
C ALA A 25 4.88 -2.35 -19.74
N GLU A 26 4.31 -2.50 -20.93
CA GLU A 26 2.92 -2.15 -21.27
C GLU A 26 1.84 -2.99 -20.54
N ARG A 27 2.22 -4.13 -19.95
CA ARG A 27 1.30 -5.06 -19.25
C ARG A 27 1.47 -5.03 -17.73
N VAL A 28 2.39 -4.23 -17.22
CA VAL A 28 2.71 -4.18 -15.78
C VAL A 28 1.98 -3.01 -15.13
N ALA A 29 1.36 -3.29 -13.99
CA ALA A 29 0.98 -2.32 -12.97
C ALA A 29 1.64 -2.70 -11.64
N ILE A 30 2.02 -1.69 -10.87
CA ILE A 30 2.65 -1.83 -9.55
C ILE A 30 1.56 -1.67 -8.49
N VAL A 31 1.50 -2.60 -7.54
CA VAL A 31 0.53 -2.59 -6.43
C VAL A 31 1.29 -2.80 -5.13
N SER A 32 1.38 -1.78 -4.29
CA SER A 32 2.16 -1.84 -3.04
C SER A 32 1.38 -1.29 -1.85
N ASN A 33 1.62 -1.88 -0.68
CA ASN A 33 1.12 -1.37 0.60
C ASN A 33 1.86 -0.13 1.09
N ASN A 34 2.83 0.39 0.33
CA ASN A 34 3.53 1.63 0.67
C ASN A 34 2.53 2.77 0.99
N SER A 35 2.72 3.40 2.14
CA SER A 35 1.87 4.48 2.62
C SER A 35 2.65 5.77 2.95
N THR A 36 3.85 5.92 2.38
CA THR A 36 4.72 7.08 2.61
C THR A 36 5.17 7.80 1.35
N HIS A 37 5.03 7.17 0.17
CA HIS A 37 5.45 7.70 -1.12
C HIS A 37 4.26 7.95 -2.04
N LEU A 38 4.50 8.80 -3.04
CA LEU A 38 3.59 9.03 -4.16
C LEU A 38 4.03 8.23 -5.38
N PRO A 39 3.13 7.96 -6.35
CA PRO A 39 3.49 7.33 -7.62
C PRO A 39 4.72 7.95 -8.32
N ALA A 40 4.87 9.27 -8.24
CA ALA A 40 6.02 9.99 -8.78
C ALA A 40 7.38 9.54 -8.21
N ASP A 41 7.42 9.11 -6.94
CA ASP A 41 8.67 8.62 -6.31
C ASP A 41 9.11 7.28 -6.90
N PHE A 42 8.13 6.43 -7.17
CA PHE A 42 8.37 5.11 -7.74
C PHE A 42 8.74 5.26 -9.22
N GLU A 43 8.09 6.18 -9.95
CA GLU A 43 8.47 6.54 -11.31
C GLU A 43 9.92 7.03 -11.40
N GLU A 44 10.35 7.92 -10.49
CA GLU A 44 11.74 8.40 -10.42
C GLU A 44 12.71 7.24 -10.16
N THR A 45 12.42 6.41 -9.16
CA THR A 45 13.23 5.22 -8.84
C THR A 45 13.34 4.25 -10.04
N LEU A 46 12.23 4.00 -10.75
CA LEU A 46 12.22 3.16 -11.95
C LEU A 46 13.04 3.77 -13.08
N ALA A 47 12.95 5.09 -13.28
CA ALA A 47 13.68 5.80 -14.32
C ALA A 47 15.20 5.73 -14.12
N GLU A 48 15.68 5.80 -12.87
CA GLU A 48 17.10 5.59 -12.53
C GLU A 48 17.62 4.21 -12.97
N HIS A 49 16.72 3.22 -13.04
CA HIS A 49 17.00 1.86 -13.48
C HIS A 49 16.66 1.62 -14.96
N GLY A 50 16.33 2.67 -15.71
CA GLY A 50 16.00 2.61 -17.14
C GLY A 50 14.66 1.94 -17.44
N LEU A 51 13.73 1.97 -16.49
CA LEU A 51 12.36 1.47 -16.64
C LEU A 51 11.39 2.63 -16.78
N VAL A 52 10.35 2.45 -17.58
CA VAL A 52 9.29 3.44 -17.76
C VAL A 52 7.94 2.78 -17.45
N ILE A 53 7.40 3.11 -16.28
CA ILE A 53 6.02 2.79 -15.91
C ILE A 53 5.36 4.12 -15.52
N PRO A 54 4.29 4.55 -16.21
CA PRO A 54 3.60 5.79 -15.91
C PRO A 54 2.92 5.73 -14.54
N GLN A 55 2.81 6.89 -13.88
CA GLN A 55 2.24 7.02 -12.53
C GLN A 55 0.80 6.47 -12.40
N ASP A 56 0.02 6.47 -13.47
CA ASP A 56 -1.34 5.93 -13.49
C ASP A 56 -1.40 4.40 -13.40
N ARG A 57 -0.24 3.71 -13.54
CA ARG A 57 -0.07 2.27 -13.34
C ARG A 57 0.66 1.93 -12.03
N ILE A 58 0.79 2.89 -11.11
CA ILE A 58 1.42 2.70 -9.80
C ILE A 58 0.38 2.98 -8.71
N PHE A 59 -0.05 1.92 -8.03
CA PHE A 59 -1.09 1.95 -7.01
C PHE A 59 -0.49 1.70 -5.63
N LEU A 60 -0.37 2.78 -4.85
CA LEU A 60 0.21 2.76 -3.52
C LEU A 60 -0.90 2.97 -2.49
N ALA A 61 -0.96 2.12 -1.46
CA ALA A 61 -2.01 2.17 -0.45
C ALA A 61 -2.21 3.56 0.17
N GLY A 62 -1.13 4.30 0.47
CA GLY A 62 -1.23 5.67 1.02
C GLY A 62 -1.84 6.66 0.02
N ALA A 63 -1.29 6.73 -1.19
CA ALA A 63 -1.76 7.65 -2.22
C ALA A 63 -3.23 7.37 -2.60
N GLU A 64 -3.59 6.10 -2.78
CA GLU A 64 -4.97 5.70 -3.08
C GLU A 64 -5.91 5.95 -1.89
N THR A 65 -5.44 5.84 -0.65
CA THR A 65 -6.24 6.22 0.53
C THR A 65 -6.59 7.70 0.51
N ILE A 66 -5.61 8.57 0.22
CA ILE A 66 -5.85 10.02 0.15
C ILE A 66 -6.79 10.35 -1.02
N ARG A 67 -6.59 9.74 -2.19
CA ARG A 67 -7.49 9.94 -3.34
C ARG A 67 -8.92 9.50 -3.04
N ALA A 68 -9.09 8.38 -2.34
CA ALA A 68 -10.42 7.84 -2.01
C ALA A 68 -11.23 8.74 -1.07
N ILE A 69 -10.57 9.60 -0.29
CA ILE A 69 -11.22 10.50 0.67
C ILE A 69 -11.22 11.96 0.22
N ALA A 70 -10.58 12.29 -0.91
CA ALA A 70 -10.42 13.67 -1.37
C ALA A 70 -11.75 14.35 -1.70
N GLU A 71 -12.76 13.57 -2.10
CA GLU A 71 -14.10 14.05 -2.41
C GLU A 71 -15.04 14.02 -1.18
N GLU A 72 -14.58 13.51 -0.03
CA GLU A 72 -15.37 13.48 1.19
C GLU A 72 -15.32 14.86 1.89
N ASP A 73 -16.49 15.44 2.17
CA ASP A 73 -16.61 16.61 3.04
C ASP A 73 -16.49 16.18 4.51
N ALA A 74 -15.25 15.88 4.92
CA ALA A 74 -14.93 15.38 6.26
C ALA A 74 -13.74 16.13 6.87
N ARG A 75 -13.79 16.34 8.18
CA ARG A 75 -12.66 16.85 8.96
C ARG A 75 -11.77 15.68 9.37
N VAL A 76 -10.56 15.63 8.79
CA VAL A 76 -9.68 14.47 8.83
C VAL A 76 -8.55 14.64 9.84
N LEU A 77 -8.40 13.69 10.75
CA LEU A 77 -7.15 13.47 11.48
C LEU A 77 -6.27 12.49 10.68
N LEU A 78 -5.23 13.00 10.03
CA LEU A 78 -4.29 12.20 9.26
C LEU A 78 -3.03 11.88 10.08
N LEU A 79 -2.83 10.59 10.35
CA LEU A 79 -1.65 10.04 11.00
C LEU A 79 -0.75 9.40 9.93
N SER A 80 0.26 10.14 9.48
CA SER A 80 1.08 9.75 8.32
C SER A 80 2.45 10.44 8.30
N ALA A 81 3.28 10.06 7.32
CA ALA A 81 4.49 10.78 6.97
C ALA A 81 4.18 12.21 6.43
N PRO A 82 5.10 13.18 6.59
CA PRO A 82 4.88 14.57 6.14
C PRO A 82 4.44 14.69 4.67
N ARG A 83 5.03 13.89 3.78
CA ARG A 83 4.68 13.86 2.36
C ARG A 83 3.20 13.55 2.09
N MET A 84 2.61 12.66 2.88
CA MET A 84 1.19 12.31 2.76
C MET A 84 0.30 13.43 3.28
N MET A 85 0.74 14.20 4.29
CA MET A 85 0.02 15.40 4.74
C MET A 85 0.01 16.47 3.66
N ASP A 86 1.14 16.68 2.97
CA ASP A 86 1.23 17.66 1.89
C ASP A 86 0.34 17.26 0.71
N TYR A 87 0.40 15.99 0.29
CA TYR A 87 -0.49 15.46 -0.75
C TYR A 87 -1.98 15.58 -0.41
N ALA A 88 -2.36 15.33 0.85
CA ALA A 88 -3.74 15.50 1.28
C ALA A 88 -4.20 16.96 1.19
N ARG A 89 -3.34 17.93 1.54
CA ARG A 89 -3.65 19.36 1.42
C ARG A 89 -3.75 19.80 -0.04
N GLU A 90 -2.90 19.28 -0.92
CA GLU A 90 -2.94 19.55 -2.36
C GLU A 90 -4.29 19.11 -2.97
N LEU A 91 -4.87 18.02 -2.47
CA LEU A 91 -6.20 17.55 -2.87
C LEU A 91 -7.35 18.23 -2.11
N GLY A 92 -7.07 19.25 -1.29
CA GLY A 92 -8.09 20.04 -0.61
C GLY A 92 -8.70 19.38 0.64
N ILE A 93 -8.09 18.33 1.18
CA ILE A 93 -8.61 17.64 2.37
C ILE A 93 -8.45 18.52 3.61
N THR A 94 -9.54 18.64 4.39
CA THR A 94 -9.57 19.44 5.62
C THR A 94 -8.90 18.70 6.77
N LEU A 95 -7.61 18.92 6.97
CA LEU A 95 -6.84 18.32 8.07
C LEU A 95 -7.06 19.07 9.39
N VAL A 96 -7.53 18.37 10.43
CA VAL A 96 -7.86 18.95 11.74
C VAL A 96 -7.27 18.17 12.91
N ARG A 97 -7.38 18.74 14.12
CA ARG A 97 -7.07 18.08 15.40
C ARG A 97 -8.20 18.17 16.42
N GLN A 98 -9.35 18.70 16.01
CA GLN A 98 -10.55 18.90 16.83
C GLN A 98 -11.76 18.63 15.94
N ASP A 99 -12.84 18.18 16.57
CA ASP A 99 -14.09 17.81 15.90
C ASP A 99 -13.83 16.91 14.68
N ILE A 100 -13.20 15.77 14.92
CA ILE A 100 -12.71 14.87 13.88
C ILE A 100 -13.85 13.95 13.41
N ASP A 101 -14.12 13.91 12.11
CA ASP A 101 -15.13 13.03 11.51
C ASP A 101 -14.51 11.72 10.99
N LEU A 102 -13.21 11.77 10.63
CA LEU A 102 -12.47 10.67 10.04
C LEU A 102 -11.03 10.64 10.54
N VAL A 103 -10.61 9.49 11.05
CA VAL A 103 -9.20 9.17 11.33
C VAL A 103 -8.64 8.35 10.18
N VAL A 104 -7.52 8.79 9.61
CA VAL A 104 -6.78 8.06 8.57
C VAL A 104 -5.44 7.65 9.14
N LEU A 105 -5.17 6.34 9.15
CA LEU A 105 -3.96 5.76 9.68
C LEU A 105 -3.06 5.22 8.56
N MET A 106 -1.85 5.74 8.50
CA MET A 106 -0.75 5.32 7.63
C MET A 106 0.50 5.10 8.48
N ARG A 107 1.58 4.67 7.83
CA ARG A 107 2.87 4.62 8.50
C ARG A 107 3.30 6.03 8.92
N ASP A 108 3.58 6.19 10.20
CA ASP A 108 4.04 7.44 10.80
C ASP A 108 5.21 7.17 11.76
N ALA A 109 6.43 7.44 11.33
CA ALA A 109 7.63 7.28 12.16
C ALA A 109 7.68 8.26 13.35
N THR A 110 6.81 9.28 13.36
CA THR A 110 6.64 10.26 14.43
C THR A 110 5.37 10.00 15.25
N PHE A 111 4.81 8.78 15.17
CA PHE A 111 3.68 8.37 15.99
C PHE A 111 4.03 8.49 17.47
N SER A 112 3.16 9.13 18.24
CA SER A 112 3.41 9.49 19.62
C SER A 112 2.19 9.21 20.49
N TYR A 113 2.38 9.18 21.80
CA TYR A 113 1.29 9.04 22.76
C TYR A 113 0.18 10.08 22.53
N ALA A 114 0.53 11.34 22.26
CA ALA A 114 -0.45 12.39 22.01
C ALA A 114 -1.28 12.17 20.73
N LYS A 115 -0.67 11.59 19.68
CA LYS A 115 -1.38 11.22 18.46
C LYS A 115 -2.31 10.04 18.70
N LEU A 116 -1.85 9.03 19.44
CA LEU A 116 -2.64 7.86 19.85
C LEU A 116 -3.86 8.27 20.68
N ASP A 117 -3.64 9.08 21.72
CA ASP A 117 -4.70 9.59 22.60
C ASP A 117 -5.77 10.37 21.81
N LEU A 118 -5.34 11.28 20.93
CA LEU A 118 -6.26 12.04 20.09
C LEU A 118 -7.09 11.14 19.16
N ALA A 119 -6.43 10.21 18.47
CA ALA A 119 -7.09 9.31 17.53
C ALA A 119 -8.06 8.34 18.23
N ALA A 120 -7.66 7.76 19.36
CA ALA A 120 -8.49 6.82 20.12
C ALA A 120 -9.76 7.53 20.63
N ASN A 121 -9.64 8.74 21.17
CA ASN A 121 -10.79 9.51 21.65
C ASN A 121 -11.69 9.98 20.49
N ALA A 122 -11.13 10.32 19.34
CA ALA A 122 -11.91 10.64 18.14
C ALA A 122 -12.77 9.45 17.70
N ILE A 123 -12.18 8.25 17.60
CA ILE A 123 -12.89 7.02 17.24
C ILE A 123 -14.00 6.71 18.26
N ARG A 124 -13.70 6.79 19.55
CA ARG A 124 -14.69 6.60 20.62
C ARG A 124 -15.82 7.64 20.60
N SER A 125 -15.57 8.81 20.01
CA SER A 125 -16.57 9.86 19.81
C SER A 125 -17.34 9.71 18.50
N GLY A 126 -17.12 8.63 17.75
CA GLY A 126 -17.86 8.30 16.52
C GLY A 126 -17.12 8.60 15.22
N ALA A 127 -15.85 9.03 15.26
CA ALA A 127 -15.07 9.20 14.04
C ALA A 127 -14.87 7.86 13.33
N ARG A 128 -15.01 7.84 12.00
CA ARG A 128 -14.69 6.66 11.18
C ARG A 128 -13.19 6.41 11.17
N LEU A 129 -12.78 5.16 10.91
CA LEU A 129 -11.38 4.79 10.76
C LEU A 129 -11.12 4.23 9.35
N ILE A 130 -10.15 4.82 8.65
CA ILE A 130 -9.57 4.27 7.42
C ILE A 130 -8.10 3.95 7.66
N VAL A 131 -7.67 2.77 7.22
CA VAL A 131 -6.31 2.29 7.37
C VAL A 131 -5.73 2.01 5.99
N ALA A 132 -4.54 2.53 5.71
CA ALA A 132 -3.90 2.32 4.41
C ALA A 132 -3.46 0.85 4.24
N ASN A 133 -2.81 0.24 5.24
CA ASN A 133 -2.40 -1.17 5.20
C ASN A 133 -2.38 -1.76 6.63
N THR A 134 -2.34 -3.09 6.74
CA THR A 134 -2.26 -3.80 8.03
C THR A 134 -0.92 -4.49 8.25
N ASP A 135 0.11 -4.12 7.50
CA ASP A 135 1.43 -4.74 7.64
C ASP A 135 1.98 -4.40 9.03
N MET A 136 2.46 -5.41 9.77
CA MET A 136 2.92 -5.21 11.14
C MET A 136 4.32 -4.58 11.17
N THR A 137 5.20 -5.08 10.30
CA THR A 137 6.61 -4.70 10.25
C THR A 137 7.21 -4.99 8.88
N HIS A 138 8.32 -4.33 8.53
CA HIS A 138 9.21 -4.75 7.45
C HIS A 138 10.67 -4.87 7.93
N PRO A 139 11.54 -5.62 7.22
CA PRO A 139 12.98 -5.64 7.49
C PRO A 139 13.65 -4.32 7.10
N GLY A 140 14.34 -3.69 8.04
CA GLY A 140 15.22 -2.55 7.80
C GLY A 140 16.69 -2.97 7.68
N PRO A 141 17.60 -1.97 7.55
CA PRO A 141 19.04 -2.21 7.49
C PRO A 141 19.54 -3.07 8.65
N GLU A 142 20.54 -3.89 8.38
CA GLU A 142 21.18 -4.78 9.38
C GLU A 142 20.21 -5.74 10.07
N GLY A 143 19.07 -6.07 9.44
CA GLY A 143 18.06 -6.97 9.99
C GLY A 143 17.20 -6.35 11.09
N ARG A 144 17.23 -5.02 11.25
CA ARG A 144 16.35 -4.32 12.20
C ARG A 144 14.89 -4.52 11.81
N ILE A 145 14.01 -4.70 12.79
CA ILE A 145 12.56 -4.67 12.57
C ILE A 145 12.09 -3.22 12.53
N VAL A 146 11.39 -2.82 11.47
CA VAL A 146 10.79 -1.49 11.35
C VAL A 146 9.26 -1.60 11.49
N PRO A 147 8.64 -0.89 12.45
CA PRO A 147 7.19 -0.89 12.60
C PRO A 147 6.48 -0.29 11.38
N GLU A 148 5.34 -0.88 11.05
CA GLU A 148 4.44 -0.46 9.98
C GLU A 148 3.06 -0.04 10.50
N THR A 149 2.16 0.37 9.61
CA THR A 149 0.81 0.85 9.92
C THR A 149 0.03 -0.12 10.83
N GLY A 150 0.17 -1.43 10.64
CA GLY A 150 -0.50 -2.45 11.44
C GLY A 150 -0.09 -2.44 12.91
N ALA A 151 1.18 -2.13 13.22
CA ALA A 151 1.61 -1.97 14.61
C ALA A 151 0.96 -0.74 15.28
N LEU A 152 0.83 0.36 14.53
CA LEU A 152 0.14 1.56 14.99
C LEU A 152 -1.36 1.30 15.17
N LEU A 153 -1.95 0.53 14.26
CA LEU A 153 -3.35 0.11 14.33
C LEU A 153 -3.61 -0.71 15.58
N ALA A 154 -2.76 -1.70 15.88
CA ALA A 154 -2.89 -2.51 17.08
C ALA A 154 -2.87 -1.66 18.36
N ALA A 155 -1.97 -0.66 18.43
CA ALA A 155 -1.94 0.28 19.56
C ALA A 155 -3.22 1.11 19.66
N LEU A 156 -3.72 1.61 18.52
CA LEU A 156 -4.96 2.38 18.44
C LEU A 156 -6.18 1.55 18.88
N GLN A 157 -6.30 0.34 18.38
CA GLN A 157 -7.39 -0.58 18.70
C GLN A 157 -7.40 -0.97 20.19
N ALA A 158 -6.22 -1.18 20.77
CA ALA A 158 -6.10 -1.45 22.21
C ALA A 158 -6.63 -0.29 23.08
N CYS A 159 -6.55 0.95 22.60
CA CYS A 159 -7.07 2.13 23.30
C CYS A 159 -8.55 2.43 22.98
N ALA A 160 -9.00 2.18 21.75
CA ALA A 160 -10.35 2.47 21.31
C ALA A 160 -11.40 1.50 21.89
N GLY A 161 -11.01 0.26 22.21
CA GLY A 161 -11.87 -0.75 22.83
C GLY A 161 -12.61 -1.65 21.82
N GLU A 162 -13.32 -2.65 22.35
CA GLU A 162 -14.00 -3.69 21.54
C GLU A 162 -15.20 -3.16 20.74
N ASP A 163 -15.86 -2.09 21.23
CA ASP A 163 -17.02 -1.47 20.58
C ASP A 163 -16.66 -0.49 19.44
N GLN A 164 -15.39 -0.45 19.02
CA GLN A 164 -14.96 0.45 17.94
C GLN A 164 -15.56 0.03 16.59
N PRO A 165 -15.87 1.00 15.70
CA PRO A 165 -16.35 0.68 14.36
C PRO A 165 -15.30 -0.09 13.57
N ASP A 166 -15.76 -0.98 12.68
CA ASP A 166 -14.90 -1.59 11.67
C ASP A 166 -14.13 -0.51 10.90
N HIS A 167 -12.88 -0.78 10.60
CA HIS A 167 -12.07 0.10 9.78
C HIS A 167 -12.15 -0.31 8.32
N ARG A 168 -12.17 0.68 7.43
CA ARG A 168 -12.02 0.43 5.99
C ARG A 168 -10.54 0.32 5.66
N LEU A 169 -10.15 -0.82 5.09
CA LEU A 169 -8.80 -1.07 4.58
C LEU A 169 -8.75 -0.72 3.09
N ILE A 170 -7.73 0.03 2.65
CA ILE A 170 -7.52 0.38 1.23
C ILE A 170 -6.49 -0.53 0.56
N GLY A 171 -5.40 -0.85 1.26
CA GLY A 171 -4.33 -1.70 0.77
C GLY A 171 -4.66 -3.19 0.73
N LYS A 172 -3.65 -3.97 0.34
CA LYS A 172 -3.67 -5.44 0.37
C LYS A 172 -3.80 -5.93 1.83
N PRO A 173 -4.55 -7.00 2.11
CA PRO A 173 -5.21 -7.93 1.16
C PRO A 173 -6.61 -7.50 0.68
N GLY A 174 -6.99 -6.23 0.83
CA GLY A 174 -8.22 -5.73 0.20
C GLY A 174 -8.15 -5.78 -1.33
N PRO A 175 -9.27 -5.99 -2.04
CA PRO A 175 -9.28 -6.11 -3.51
C PRO A 175 -9.07 -4.75 -4.22
N PHE A 176 -9.25 -3.63 -3.52
CA PHE A 176 -9.33 -2.30 -4.10
C PHE A 176 -8.14 -1.95 -5.00
N LEU A 177 -6.89 -2.12 -4.54
CA LEU A 177 -5.73 -1.78 -5.37
C LEU A 177 -5.59 -2.69 -6.61
N PHE A 178 -5.97 -3.96 -6.48
CA PHE A 178 -5.93 -4.94 -7.57
C PHE A 178 -6.96 -4.59 -8.65
N GLU A 179 -8.18 -4.27 -8.24
CA GLU A 179 -9.27 -3.85 -9.14
C GLU A 179 -8.90 -2.58 -9.90
N ARG A 180 -8.30 -1.60 -9.21
CA ARG A 180 -7.80 -0.36 -9.83
C ARG A 180 -6.72 -0.64 -10.87
N ALA A 181 -5.76 -1.51 -10.54
CA ALA A 181 -4.71 -1.92 -11.46
C ALA A 181 -5.26 -2.65 -12.70
N CYS A 182 -6.18 -3.59 -12.52
CA CYS A 182 -6.82 -4.28 -13.64
C CYS A 182 -7.63 -3.34 -14.52
N ALA A 183 -8.36 -2.40 -13.92
CA ALA A 183 -9.15 -1.42 -14.66
C ALA A 183 -8.28 -0.51 -15.56
N VAL A 184 -7.13 -0.05 -15.07
CA VAL A 184 -6.19 0.76 -15.88
C VAL A 184 -5.53 -0.07 -16.98
N LEU A 185 -5.27 -1.35 -16.74
CA LEU A 185 -4.76 -2.26 -17.78
C LEU A 185 -5.85 -2.73 -18.76
N GLY A 186 -7.12 -2.40 -18.53
CA GLY A 186 -8.24 -2.84 -19.37
C GLY A 186 -8.51 -4.35 -19.30
N LEU A 187 -8.21 -4.97 -18.15
CA LEU A 187 -8.35 -6.42 -17.93
C LEU A 187 -9.40 -6.71 -16.86
N ALA A 188 -10.09 -7.85 -16.98
CA ALA A 188 -10.78 -8.42 -15.84
C ALA A 188 -9.77 -9.04 -14.86
N PRO A 189 -10.05 -9.08 -13.54
CA PRO A 189 -9.13 -9.68 -12.57
C PRO A 189 -8.68 -11.11 -12.92
N ALA A 190 -9.58 -11.94 -13.44
CA ALA A 190 -9.28 -13.32 -13.85
C ALA A 190 -8.26 -13.42 -15.01
N GLU A 191 -8.12 -12.37 -15.82
CA GLU A 191 -7.19 -12.29 -16.96
C GLU A 191 -5.80 -11.81 -16.54
N ALA A 192 -5.65 -11.30 -15.32
CA ALA A 192 -4.40 -10.83 -14.76
C ALA A 192 -3.81 -11.80 -13.72
N VAL A 193 -2.52 -11.65 -13.46
CA VAL A 193 -1.80 -12.41 -12.43
C VAL A 193 -1.07 -11.45 -11.50
N MET A 194 -1.27 -11.62 -10.19
CA MET A 194 -0.46 -10.94 -9.20
C MET A 194 0.89 -11.65 -9.05
N ILE A 195 1.99 -10.91 -9.05
CA ILE A 195 3.31 -11.42 -8.71
C ILE A 195 3.74 -10.65 -7.46
N GLY A 196 4.06 -11.35 -6.38
CA GLY A 196 4.44 -10.77 -5.09
C GLY A 196 5.12 -11.80 -4.20
N ASP A 197 5.54 -11.40 -3.00
CA ASP A 197 6.32 -12.26 -2.10
C ASP A 197 5.57 -12.61 -0.81
N ASN A 198 4.44 -11.97 -0.54
CA ASN A 198 3.71 -12.12 0.71
C ASN A 198 2.37 -12.84 0.52
N PRO A 199 2.23 -14.10 0.99
CA PRO A 199 0.98 -14.85 0.87
C PRO A 199 -0.22 -14.16 1.55
N ALA A 200 0.00 -13.46 2.66
CA ALA A 200 -1.06 -12.88 3.47
C ALA A 200 -1.62 -11.58 2.86
N THR A 201 -0.85 -10.88 2.03
CA THR A 201 -1.27 -9.63 1.37
C THR A 201 -1.44 -9.82 -0.13
N ASP A 202 -0.41 -10.29 -0.84
CA ASP A 202 -0.46 -10.50 -2.30
C ASP A 202 -1.33 -11.69 -2.68
N GLY A 203 -1.06 -12.85 -2.07
CA GLY A 203 -1.78 -14.09 -2.36
C GLY A 203 -3.25 -13.95 -1.99
N LYS A 204 -3.52 -13.56 -0.73
CA LYS A 204 -4.89 -13.38 -0.25
C LYS A 204 -5.62 -12.24 -0.95
N GLY A 205 -4.92 -11.15 -1.27
CA GLY A 205 -5.49 -10.02 -1.99
C GLY A 205 -5.88 -10.38 -3.43
N ALA A 206 -5.02 -11.12 -4.13
CA ALA A 206 -5.32 -11.65 -5.44
C ALA A 206 -6.54 -12.58 -5.40
N GLU A 207 -6.61 -13.51 -4.44
CA GLU A 207 -7.76 -14.39 -4.24
C GLU A 207 -9.05 -13.58 -4.02
N ASN A 208 -9.02 -12.59 -3.12
CA ASN A 208 -10.17 -11.74 -2.81
C ASN A 208 -10.65 -10.92 -4.04
N ALA A 209 -9.73 -10.56 -4.94
CA ALA A 209 -10.03 -9.85 -6.18
C ALA A 209 -10.44 -10.79 -7.34
N GLY A 210 -10.40 -12.12 -7.15
CA GLY A 210 -10.66 -13.09 -8.22
C GLY A 210 -9.51 -13.23 -9.23
N MET A 211 -8.29 -12.89 -8.82
CA MET A 211 -7.06 -13.01 -9.61
C MET A 211 -6.29 -14.28 -9.28
N ARG A 212 -5.45 -14.72 -10.22
CA ARG A 212 -4.39 -15.69 -9.92
C ARG A 212 -3.20 -14.96 -9.27
N SER A 213 -2.44 -15.65 -8.45
CA SER A 213 -1.19 -15.14 -7.89
C SER A 213 -0.02 -16.11 -8.09
N ILE A 214 1.15 -15.57 -8.38
CA ILE A 214 2.43 -16.25 -8.29
C ILE A 214 3.20 -15.63 -7.13
N LEU A 215 3.49 -16.45 -6.12
CA LEU A 215 4.31 -16.04 -5.00
C LEU A 215 5.77 -16.35 -5.32
N ILE A 216 6.66 -15.39 -5.11
CA ILE A 216 8.09 -15.52 -5.33
C ILE A 216 8.87 -15.25 -4.03
N GLY A 217 10.02 -15.89 -3.85
CA GLY A 217 10.82 -15.72 -2.65
C GLY A 217 10.16 -16.24 -1.36
N GLY A 218 10.79 -15.96 -0.21
CA GLY A 218 10.33 -16.44 1.09
C GLY A 218 10.25 -17.98 1.18
N SER A 219 9.05 -18.52 1.36
CA SER A 219 8.77 -19.96 1.38
C SER A 219 8.37 -20.55 0.02
N SER A 220 8.28 -19.72 -1.03
CA SER A 220 8.00 -20.18 -2.39
C SER A 220 9.24 -20.81 -3.01
N PRO A 221 9.11 -21.93 -3.75
CA PRO A 221 10.21 -22.46 -4.55
C PRO A 221 10.47 -21.64 -5.82
N LEU A 222 9.60 -20.67 -6.15
CA LEU A 222 9.69 -19.86 -7.36
C LEU A 222 10.45 -18.57 -7.10
N GLY A 223 11.28 -18.18 -8.06
CA GLY A 223 11.92 -16.88 -8.18
C GLY A 223 11.48 -16.12 -9.44
N LEU A 224 12.02 -14.92 -9.63
CA LEU A 224 11.79 -14.15 -10.86
C LEU A 224 12.43 -14.82 -12.08
N GLU A 225 13.51 -15.58 -11.87
CA GLU A 225 14.20 -16.37 -12.89
C GLU A 225 13.27 -17.40 -13.55
N ASP A 226 12.37 -18.02 -12.79
CA ASP A 226 11.41 -19.01 -13.29
C ASP A 226 10.36 -18.35 -14.18
N LEU A 227 10.03 -17.08 -13.91
CA LEU A 227 9.08 -16.30 -14.70
C LEU A 227 9.67 -15.82 -16.02
N ILE A 228 10.95 -15.44 -16.01
CA ILE A 228 11.67 -15.05 -17.23
C ILE A 228 11.90 -16.26 -18.14
N ALA A 229 12.11 -17.44 -17.57
CA ALA A 229 12.30 -18.68 -18.31
C ALA A 229 10.98 -19.30 -18.79
N TRP A 230 9.82 -18.76 -18.39
CA TRP A 230 8.52 -19.32 -18.75
C TRP A 230 8.26 -19.15 -20.25
N PRO A 231 8.11 -20.24 -21.02
CA PRO A 231 7.85 -20.13 -22.45
C PRO A 231 6.51 -19.44 -22.70
N ASP A 232 6.44 -18.57 -23.71
CA ASP A 232 5.21 -17.89 -24.11
C ASP A 232 4.06 -18.90 -24.27
N GLY A 233 3.09 -18.86 -23.35
CA GLY A 233 1.94 -19.77 -23.29
C GLY A 233 0.80 -19.19 -22.47
#